data_AF-A0A328SHI9-F1
#
_entry.id   AF-A0A328SHI9-F1
#
_cell.length_a   1.000
_cell.length_b   1.000
_cell.length_c   1.000
_cell.angle_alpha   90.00
_cell.angle_beta   90.00
_cell.angle_gamma   90.00
#
_symmetry.space_group_name_H-M   'P 1'
#
loop_
_entity.id
_entity.type
_entity.pdbx_description
1 polymer ?
#
loop_
_entity_poly.entity_id
_entity_poly.type
_entity_poly.pdbx_seq_one_letter_code
_entity_poly.pdbx_strand_id
1 'polypeptide(L)'
;MKNNEEFWKPEENESIEGVFIEITGNIGKYGSRIYKIRTEDKTFCVWESVELRELFENVNPDDRIYLKYLGTEESGEYQRKKYDLKVL
;
A
#
# COMPACT_ATOMS: atom_id res chain seq x y z
N MET A 1 19.18 2.18 13.93
CA MET A 1 18.47 3.36 13.41
C MET A 1 17.00 3.17 13.75
N LYS A 2 16.32 4.16 14.35
CA LYS A 2 14.88 4.04 14.59
C LYS A 2 14.21 4.05 13.22
N ASN A 3 13.73 2.89 12.77
CA ASN A 3 12.93 2.77 11.57
C ASN A 3 11.69 3.65 11.79
N ASN A 4 11.62 4.80 11.13
CA ASN A 4 10.44 5.68 11.18
C ASN A 4 9.37 5.04 10.30
N GLU A 5 8.86 3.88 10.73
CA GLU A 5 7.81 3.13 10.05
C GLU A 5 6.46 3.60 10.60
N GLU A 6 5.55 3.94 9.70
CA GLU A 6 4.19 4.37 10.04
C GLU A 6 3.18 3.57 9.23
N PHE A 7 2.14 3.06 9.89
CA PHE A 7 1.03 2.43 9.19
C PHE A 7 0.19 3.47 8.47
N TRP A 8 0.08 3.34 7.16
CA TRP A 8 -0.71 4.27 6.37
C TRP A 8 -2.20 4.04 6.59
N LYS A 9 -2.90 5.10 7.00
CA LYS A 9 -4.35 5.13 7.23
C LYS A 9 -4.92 6.28 6.38
N PRO A 10 -5.02 6.08 5.05
CA PRO A 10 -5.33 7.18 4.15
C PRO A 10 -6.74 7.72 4.34
N GLU A 11 -6.86 9.02 4.21
CA GLU A 11 -8.11 9.68 3.83
C GLU A 11 -8.34 9.60 2.32
N GLU A 12 -9.59 9.75 1.88
CA GLU A 12 -9.93 9.72 0.46
C GLU A 12 -9.11 10.75 -0.33
N ASN A 13 -8.58 10.35 -1.48
CA ASN A 13 -7.68 11.12 -2.34
C ASN A 13 -6.26 11.36 -1.79
N GLU A 14 -5.92 10.85 -0.60
CA GLU A 14 -4.54 10.88 -0.10
C GLU A 14 -3.63 9.96 -0.92
N SER A 15 -2.36 10.34 -1.05
CA SER A 15 -1.38 9.58 -1.82
C SER A 15 -0.01 9.50 -1.14
N ILE A 16 0.71 8.43 -1.44
CA ILE A 16 2.13 8.27 -1.14
C ILE A 16 2.89 8.20 -2.47
N GLU A 17 3.95 8.99 -2.59
CA GLU A 17 4.98 8.79 -3.61
C GLU A 17 6.28 8.34 -2.94
N GLY A 18 6.89 7.27 -3.42
CA GLY A 18 8.12 6.76 -2.84
C GLY A 18 8.68 5.56 -3.57
N VAL A 19 9.71 4.95 -3.00
CA VAL A 19 10.34 3.73 -3.53
C VAL A 19 9.76 2.53 -2.82
N PHE A 20 9.27 1.56 -3.59
CA PHE A 20 8.81 0.29 -3.04
C PHE A 20 10.01 -0.53 -2.55
N ILE A 21 9.99 -0.97 -1.29
CA ILE A 21 11.09 -1.72 -0.70
C ILE A 21 10.82 -3.22 -0.74
N GLU A 22 9.79 -3.66 -0.04
CA GLU A 22 9.57 -5.07 0.21
C GLU A 22 8.09 -5.36 0.55
N ILE A 23 7.75 -6.64 0.42
CA ILE A 23 6.50 -7.22 0.94
C ILE A 23 6.86 -8.04 2.18
N THR A 24 6.33 -7.65 3.33
CA THR A 24 6.40 -8.52 4.52
C THR A 24 5.10 -9.33 4.62
N GLY A 25 5.18 -10.65 4.47
CA GLY A 25 4.03 -11.56 4.50
C GLY A 25 3.83 -12.29 5.82
N ASN A 26 2.73 -13.07 5.92
CA ASN A 26 2.38 -13.91 7.07
C ASN A 26 2.20 -13.15 8.41
N ILE A 27 1.68 -11.93 8.34
CA ILE A 27 1.45 -11.12 9.53
C ILE A 27 -0.02 -11.22 9.96
N GLY A 28 -0.23 -11.50 11.26
CA GLY A 28 -1.56 -11.60 11.86
C GLY A 28 -2.29 -12.93 11.61
N LYS A 29 -3.51 -13.05 12.17
CA LYS A 29 -4.29 -14.30 12.17
C LYS A 29 -4.68 -14.79 10.76
N TYR A 30 -4.71 -13.89 9.78
CA TYR A 30 -5.15 -14.16 8.42
C TYR A 30 -4.00 -14.18 7.39
N GLY A 31 -2.75 -14.10 7.85
CA GLY A 31 -1.58 -14.15 6.96
C GLY A 31 -1.49 -12.95 6.00
N SER A 32 -1.93 -11.78 6.44
CA SER A 32 -1.94 -10.56 5.63
C SER A 32 -0.53 -10.12 5.27
N ARG A 33 -0.41 -9.45 4.12
CA ARG A 33 0.84 -8.81 3.68
C ARG A 33 0.88 -7.33 4.06
N ILE A 34 2.09 -6.79 4.19
CA ILE A 34 2.36 -5.36 4.34
C ILE A 34 3.31 -4.95 3.21
N TYR A 35 2.91 -3.93 2.47
CA TYR A 35 3.77 -3.29 1.46
C TYR A 35 4.53 -2.13 2.13
N LYS A 36 5.85 -2.11 2.00
CA LYS A 36 6.68 -1.02 2.54
C LYS A 36 7.10 -0.06 1.43
N ILE A 37 6.77 1.21 1.61
CA ILE A 37 7.07 2.29 0.67
C ILE A 37 7.92 3.34 1.40
N ARG A 38 9.15 3.57 0.94
CA ARG A 38 10.04 4.57 1.54
C ARG A 38 9.91 5.91 0.81
N THR A 39 9.61 6.93 1.59
CA THR A 39 9.66 8.34 1.17
C THR A 39 10.95 8.97 1.69
N GLU A 40 11.13 10.27 1.47
CA GLU A 40 12.29 11.01 1.97
C GLU A 40 12.35 11.04 3.51
N ASP A 41 11.18 11.10 4.17
CA ASP A 41 11.09 11.32 5.62
C ASP A 41 10.87 10.03 6.43
N LYS A 42 10.18 9.05 5.85
CA LYS A 42 9.71 7.86 6.59
C LYS A 42 9.40 6.68 5.67
N THR A 43 9.09 5.54 6.28
CA THR A 43 8.60 4.36 5.55
C THR A 43 7.13 4.14 5.89
N PHE A 44 6.28 4.13 4.88
CA PHE A 44 4.87 3.77 5.04
C PHE A 44 4.69 2.27 4.94
N CYS A 45 4.02 1.70 5.94
CA CYS A 45 3.56 0.33 5.99
C CYS A 45 2.09 0.30 5.54
N VAL A 46 1.83 -0.21 4.34
CA VAL A 46 0.49 -0.28 3.76
C VAL A 46 -0.07 -1.68 3.94
N TRP A 47 -1.19 -1.81 4.64
CA TRP A 47 -1.88 -3.08 4.79
C TRP A 47 -2.43 -3.59 3.46
N GLU A 48 -2.26 -4.88 3.22
CA GLU A 48 -2.83 -5.53 2.05
C GLU A 48 -4.35 -5.39 2.00
N SER A 49 -4.84 -5.13 0.79
CA SER A 49 -6.22 -5.32 0.38
C SER A 49 -6.23 -6.20 -0.87
N VAL A 50 -7.39 -6.73 -1.26
CA VAL A 50 -7.53 -7.50 -2.51
C VAL A 50 -7.04 -6.67 -3.70
N GLU A 51 -7.37 -5.39 -3.73
CA GLU A 51 -6.97 -4.49 -4.82
C GLU A 51 -5.47 -4.20 -4.83
N LEU A 52 -4.89 -3.92 -3.67
CA LEU A 52 -3.44 -3.70 -3.59
C LEU A 52 -2.67 -4.97 -3.97
N ARG A 53 -3.17 -6.15 -3.63
CA ARG A 53 -2.55 -7.41 -4.07
C ARG A 53 -2.45 -7.46 -5.59
N GLU A 54 -3.54 -7.18 -6.30
CA GLU A 54 -3.58 -7.16 -7.77
C GLU A 54 -2.64 -6.08 -8.34
N LEU A 55 -2.68 -4.86 -7.78
CA LEU A 55 -1.85 -3.75 -8.27
C LEU A 55 -0.35 -3.99 -8.08
N PHE A 56 0.05 -4.64 -6.97
CA PHE A 56 1.46 -4.92 -6.67
C PHE A 56 2.02 -6.18 -7.36
N GLU A 57 1.21 -6.95 -8.12
CA GLU A 57 1.73 -8.11 -8.88
C GLU A 57 2.80 -7.72 -9.90
N ASN A 58 2.76 -6.48 -10.41
CA ASN A 58 3.69 -5.98 -11.42
C ASN A 58 4.69 -4.95 -10.87
N VAL A 59 4.77 -4.79 -9.55
CA VAL A 59 5.68 -3.84 -8.90
C VAL A 59 6.88 -4.59 -8.35
N ASN A 60 8.08 -4.19 -8.75
CA ASN A 60 9.32 -4.79 -8.28
C ASN A 60 9.95 -3.97 -7.17
N PRO A 61 10.69 -4.59 -6.23
CA PRO A 61 11.55 -3.86 -5.31
C PRO A 61 12.42 -2.83 -6.03
N ASP A 62 12.62 -1.69 -5.40
CA ASP A 62 13.31 -0.51 -5.92
C ASP A 62 12.57 0.30 -7.01
N ASP A 63 11.38 -0.12 -7.45
CA ASP A 63 10.52 0.70 -8.30
C ASP A 63 10.07 1.97 -7.57
N ARG A 64 10.13 3.12 -8.26
CA ARG A 64 9.48 4.35 -7.78
C ARG A 64 8.00 4.26 -8.12
N ILE A 65 7.14 4.47 -7.13
CA ILE A 65 5.69 4.35 -7.29
C ILE A 65 4.96 5.57 -6.75
N TYR A 66 3.80 5.83 -7.34
CA TYR A 66 2.77 6.71 -6.82
C TYR A 66 1.53 5.87 -6.51
N LEU A 67 1.13 5.84 -5.24
CA LEU A 67 -0.04 5.11 -4.76
C LEU A 67 -1.06 6.10 -4.18
N LYS A 68 -2.27 6.13 -4.73
CA LYS A 68 -3.36 7.00 -4.27
C LYS A 68 -4.55 6.17 -3.79
N TYR A 69 -5.11 6.53 -2.65
CA TYR A 69 -6.35 5.96 -2.17
C TYR A 69 -7.54 6.71 -2.77
N LEU A 70 -8.44 5.99 -3.43
CA LEU A 70 -9.61 6.58 -4.10
C LEU A 70 -10.89 6.46 -3.27
N GLY A 71 -10.82 5.93 -2.05
CA GLY A 71 -11.97 5.70 -1.19
C GLY A 71 -12.49 4.27 -1.25
N THR A 72 -13.76 4.10 -0.89
CA THR A 72 -14.45 2.81 -0.92
C THR A 72 -15.54 2.81 -1.98
N GLU A 73 -15.62 1.74 -2.76
CA GLU A 73 -16.69 1.50 -3.73
C GLU A 73 -17.61 0.37 -3.23
N GLU A 74 -18.92 0.52 -3.43
CA GLU A 74 -19.88 -0.55 -3.15
C GLU A 74 -19.73 -1.68 -4.16
N SER A 75 -19.67 -2.91 -3.66
CA SER A 75 -19.59 -4.14 -4.44
C SER A 75 -20.59 -5.14 -3.88
N GLY A 76 -21.85 -4.97 -4.29
CA GLY A 76 -22.98 -5.71 -3.73
C GLY A 76 -23.21 -5.33 -2.26
N GLU A 77 -23.21 -6.32 -1.36
CA GLU A 77 -23.34 -6.11 0.09
C GLU A 77 -22.00 -5.73 0.78
N TYR A 78 -20.90 -5.67 0.02
CA TYR A 78 -19.56 -5.42 0.55
C TYR A 78 -19.01 -4.07 0.08
N GLN A 79 -18.05 -3.54 0.83
CA GLN A 79 -17.28 -2.36 0.43
C GLN A 79 -15.85 -2.78 0.06
N ARG A 80 -15.38 -2.34 -1.11
CA ARG A 80 -14.00 -2.57 -1.57
C ARG A 80 -13.24 -1.25 -1.55
N LYS A 81 -12.04 -1.27 -0.97
CA LYS A 81 -11.12 -0.13 -1.03
C LYS A 81 -10.53 -0.01 -2.44
N LYS A 82 -10.60 1.18 -3.01
CA LYS A 82 -10.08 1.51 -4.33
C LYS A 82 -8.74 2.23 -4.27
N TYR A 83 -7.84 1.88 -5.17
CA TYR A 83 -6.51 2.48 -5.26
C TYR A 83 -6.12 2.73 -6.73
N ASP A 84 -5.37 3.79 -6.97
CA ASP A 84 -4.63 4.02 -8.21
C ASP A 84 -3.15 3.84 -7.93
N LEU A 85 -2.46 3.00 -8.70
CA LEU A 85 -1.03 2.76 -8.58
C LEU A 85 -0.34 3.00 -9.92
N LYS A 86 0.74 3.78 -9.89
CA LYS A 86 1.59 4.04 -11.06
C LYS A 86 3.03 3.77 -10.70
N VAL A 87 3.73 3.03 -11.55
CA VAL A 87 5.19 2.92 -11.54
C VAL A 87 5.75 4.10 -12.35
N LEU A 88 6.74 4.81 -11.81
CA LEU A 88 7.30 6.06 -12.33
C LEU A 88 8.67 5.85 -12.99
#